data_AF-A0AAV4LCG4-F1
#
_entry.id   AF-A0AAV4LCG4-F1
#
_cell.length_a   1.000
_cell.length_b   1.000
_cell.length_c   1.000
_cell.angle_alpha   90.00
_cell.angle_beta   90.00
_cell.angle_gamma   90.00
#
_symmetry.space_group_name_H-M   'P 1'
#
loop_
_entity.id
_entity.type
_entity.pdbx_description
1 polymer ?
#
loop_
_entity_poly.entity_id
_entity_poly.type
_entity_poly.pdbx_seq_one_letter_code
_entity_poly.pdbx_strand_id
1 'polypeptide(L)'
;MTSDKNKPVFHTYEEVEQAVMDKVNERIIKGRFMTGLLNGVYSEEQIREFALIYSYYSRSFPRVLGAAVAAVEPIDKWWVPLVDNLWDEGGRGNPKAYHSKLYRTFLESAAPDVFISDEHIPDYPVAPPAKRAVDTFIRFLQNATPLEAMAAVGLGSELFAGEVMGLIGKGLQHPNYNKTRKLNVTFWLVHADTHEPRHYQLCKDILVEYKDPADLQRIYQAGVYIAMSEAEFYEGIYERMMAVAEGQRI
;
A
#
# COMPACT_ATOMS: atom_id res chain seq x y z
N MET A 1 -16.89 -22.37 20.64
CA MET A 1 -16.27 -23.36 19.73
C MET A 1 -17.05 -23.39 18.42
N THR A 2 -16.82 -22.40 17.55
CA THR A 2 -17.44 -22.34 16.23
C THR A 2 -16.47 -22.96 15.22
N SER A 3 -16.79 -24.20 14.83
CA SER A 3 -16.41 -24.92 13.60
C SER A 3 -15.25 -24.34 12.77
N ASP A 4 -14.05 -24.89 12.95
CA ASP A 4 -12.83 -24.66 12.15
C ASP A 4 -12.90 -25.28 10.73
N LYS A 5 -14.09 -25.69 10.26
CA LYS A 5 -14.28 -26.53 9.07
C LYS A 5 -14.27 -25.82 7.71
N ASN A 6 -14.02 -24.50 7.66
CA ASN A 6 -14.05 -23.72 6.42
C ASN A 6 -12.75 -22.95 6.13
N LYS A 7 -11.64 -23.26 6.81
CA LYS A 7 -10.35 -22.68 6.44
C LYS A 7 -9.87 -23.29 5.12
N PRO A 8 -9.47 -22.47 4.13
CA PRO A 8 -8.87 -22.99 2.91
C PRO A 8 -7.61 -23.77 3.27
N VAL A 9 -7.46 -24.98 2.72
CA VAL A 9 -6.25 -25.78 2.86
C VAL A 9 -5.41 -25.53 1.61
N PHE A 10 -4.15 -25.14 1.82
CA PHE A 10 -3.21 -24.85 0.75
C PHE A 10 -2.17 -25.96 0.64
N HIS A 11 -1.86 -26.33 -0.60
CA HIS A 11 -0.87 -27.34 -0.97
C HIS A 11 0.33 -26.73 -1.69
N THR A 12 0.17 -25.55 -2.29
CA THR A 12 1.29 -24.82 -2.90
C THR A 12 1.27 -23.34 -2.52
N TYR A 13 2.40 -22.66 -2.73
CA TYR A 13 2.52 -21.23 -2.52
C TYR A 13 1.67 -20.43 -3.53
N GLU A 14 1.54 -20.92 -4.76
CA GLU A 14 0.74 -20.29 -5.81
C GLU A 14 -0.75 -20.26 -5.44
N GLU A 15 -1.26 -21.28 -4.75
CA GLU A 15 -2.63 -21.26 -4.23
C GLU A 15 -2.81 -20.18 -3.16
N VAL A 16 -1.78 -19.94 -2.34
CA VAL A 16 -1.77 -18.86 -1.34
C VAL A 16 -1.74 -17.48 -2.03
N GLU A 17 -0.84 -17.28 -3.00
CA GLU A 17 -0.77 -16.05 -3.81
C GLU A 17 -2.13 -15.74 -4.44
N GLN A 18 -2.73 -16.73 -5.10
CA GLN A 18 -4.01 -16.56 -5.78
C GLN A 18 -5.12 -16.22 -4.79
N ALA A 19 -5.16 -16.87 -3.63
CA ALA A 19 -6.18 -16.59 -2.62
C ALA A 19 -6.05 -15.19 -2.01
N VAL A 20 -4.84 -14.65 -1.87
CA VAL A 20 -4.62 -13.26 -1.48
C VAL A 20 -5.07 -12.32 -2.61
N MET A 21 -4.67 -12.58 -3.85
CA MET A 21 -5.07 -11.77 -5.01
C MET A 21 -6.57 -11.77 -5.24
N ASP A 22 -7.28 -12.86 -4.98
CA ASP A 22 -8.74 -12.91 -5.08
C ASP A 22 -9.39 -11.89 -4.12
N LYS A 23 -8.83 -11.76 -2.90
CA LYS A 23 -9.29 -10.79 -1.91
C LYS A 23 -8.93 -9.35 -2.27
N VAL A 24 -7.71 -9.12 -2.77
CA VAL A 24 -7.28 -7.81 -3.30
C VAL A 24 -8.17 -7.39 -4.47
N ASN A 25 -8.44 -8.31 -5.39
CA ASN A 25 -9.31 -8.08 -6.53
C ASN A 25 -10.72 -7.68 -6.10
N GLU A 26 -11.30 -8.44 -5.17
CA GLU A 26 -12.64 -8.20 -4.62
C GLU A 26 -12.73 -6.83 -3.91
N ARG A 27 -11.76 -6.51 -3.05
CA ARG A 27 -11.89 -5.44 -2.06
C ARG A 27 -11.17 -4.14 -2.42
N ILE A 28 -10.10 -4.20 -3.21
CA ILE A 28 -9.30 -3.04 -3.61
C ILE A 28 -9.55 -2.71 -5.08
N ILE A 29 -9.25 -3.62 -6.00
CA ILE A 29 -9.28 -3.34 -7.45
C ILE A 29 -10.72 -3.11 -7.93
N LYS A 30 -11.66 -3.97 -7.51
CA LYS A 30 -13.11 -3.80 -7.76
C LYS A 30 -13.80 -2.98 -6.66
N GLY A 31 -13.02 -2.46 -5.70
CA GLY A 31 -13.51 -1.63 -4.61
C GLY A 31 -14.10 -0.31 -5.10
N ARG A 32 -14.88 0.34 -4.22
CA ARG A 32 -15.59 1.59 -4.54
C ARG A 32 -14.64 2.72 -4.92
N PHE A 33 -13.55 2.85 -4.17
CA PHE A 33 -12.48 3.82 -4.43
C PHE A 33 -11.93 3.68 -5.85
N MET A 34 -11.41 2.50 -6.19
CA MET A 34 -10.74 2.27 -7.47
C MET A 34 -11.72 2.39 -8.65
N THR A 35 -12.92 1.82 -8.51
CA THR A 35 -13.97 1.89 -9.53
C THR A 35 -14.37 3.33 -9.80
N GLY A 36 -14.60 4.15 -8.76
CA GLY A 36 -14.92 5.56 -8.92
C GLY A 36 -13.76 6.34 -9.55
N LEU A 37 -12.53 6.05 -9.13
CA LEU A 37 -11.34 6.71 -9.65
C LEU A 37 -11.22 6.49 -11.15
N LEU A 38 -11.28 5.23 -11.60
CA LEU A 38 -11.17 4.86 -13.02
C LEU A 38 -12.32 5.42 -13.87
N ASN A 39 -13.52 5.55 -13.31
CA ASN A 39 -14.70 6.07 -14.01
C ASN A 39 -14.77 7.60 -14.03
N GLY A 40 -13.81 8.30 -13.41
CA GLY A 40 -13.78 9.77 -13.49
C GLY A 40 -14.87 10.46 -12.69
N VAL A 41 -15.43 9.83 -11.65
CA VAL A 41 -16.64 10.32 -10.96
C VAL A 41 -16.36 11.24 -9.77
N TYR A 42 -15.10 11.35 -9.35
CA TYR A 42 -14.73 12.22 -8.24
C TYR A 42 -14.58 13.69 -8.64
N SER A 43 -14.86 14.59 -7.69
CA SER A 43 -14.56 16.01 -7.85
C SER A 43 -13.07 16.28 -7.61
N GLU A 44 -12.60 17.47 -7.99
CA GLU A 44 -11.23 17.90 -7.69
C GLU A 44 -10.95 17.98 -6.19
N GLU A 45 -11.96 18.36 -5.39
CA GLU A 45 -11.85 18.40 -3.93
C GLU A 45 -11.70 17.00 -3.33
N GLN A 46 -12.37 16.01 -3.91
CA GLN A 46 -12.23 14.61 -3.51
C GLN A 46 -10.84 14.06 -3.88
N ILE A 47 -10.33 14.37 -5.07
CA ILE A 47 -8.96 13.99 -5.45
C ILE A 47 -7.92 14.69 -4.56
N ARG A 48 -8.16 15.94 -4.19
CA ARG A 48 -7.35 16.68 -3.21
C ARG A 48 -7.35 15.95 -1.85
N GLU A 49 -8.51 15.56 -1.34
CA GLU A 49 -8.63 14.82 -0.07
C GLU A 49 -7.87 13.48 -0.12
N PHE A 50 -8.01 12.72 -1.21
CA PHE A 50 -7.24 11.50 -1.44
C PHE A 50 -5.73 11.73 -1.35
N ALA A 51 -5.20 12.72 -2.08
CA ALA A 51 -3.77 13.02 -2.09
C ALA A 51 -3.23 13.37 -0.69
N LEU A 52 -4.00 14.13 0.09
CA LEU A 52 -3.61 14.53 1.44
C LEU A 52 -3.63 13.37 2.43
N ILE A 53 -4.66 12.51 2.36
CA ILE A 53 -4.75 11.32 3.22
C ILE A 53 -3.60 10.35 2.92
N TYR A 54 -3.36 10.06 1.64
CA TYR A 54 -2.38 9.06 1.22
C TYR A 54 -0.93 9.53 1.46
N SER A 55 -0.67 10.84 1.54
CA SER A 55 0.64 11.38 1.94
C SER A 55 1.20 10.79 3.23
N TYR A 56 0.35 10.61 4.26
CA TYR A 56 0.81 10.04 5.53
C TYR A 56 1.15 8.55 5.39
N TYR A 57 0.34 7.81 4.63
CA TYR A 57 0.56 6.39 4.36
C TYR A 57 1.90 6.18 3.65
N SER A 58 2.09 6.83 2.49
CA SER A 58 3.31 6.73 1.69
C SER A 58 4.57 7.09 2.48
N ARG A 59 4.58 8.23 3.19
CA ARG A 59 5.75 8.66 3.97
C ARG A 59 6.03 7.79 5.20
N SER A 60 5.07 6.97 5.62
CA SER A 60 5.23 6.04 6.74
C SER A 60 5.75 4.67 6.32
N PHE A 61 5.74 4.34 5.02
CA PHE A 61 6.18 3.03 4.54
C PHE A 61 7.62 2.65 4.94
N PRO A 62 8.62 3.58 4.94
CA PRO A 62 9.94 3.28 5.49
C PRO A 62 9.93 2.79 6.95
N ARG A 63 8.97 3.26 7.76
CA ARG A 63 8.83 2.82 9.17
C ARG A 63 8.24 1.41 9.25
N VAL A 64 7.37 1.04 8.32
CA VAL A 64 6.83 -0.31 8.19
C VAL A 64 7.96 -1.28 7.83
N LEU A 65 8.76 -0.95 6.82
CA LEU A 65 9.92 -1.77 6.42
C LEU A 65 10.95 -1.89 7.56
N GLY A 66 11.23 -0.80 8.28
CA GLY A 66 12.09 -0.85 9.46
C GLY A 66 11.56 -1.78 10.56
N ALA A 67 10.24 -1.82 10.77
CA ALA A 67 9.62 -2.77 11.69
C ALA A 67 9.72 -4.22 11.18
N ALA A 68 9.60 -4.44 9.87
CA ALA A 68 9.76 -5.76 9.28
C ALA A 68 11.19 -6.30 9.41
N VAL A 69 12.20 -5.44 9.18
CA VAL A 69 13.62 -5.79 9.41
C VAL A 69 13.86 -6.19 10.86
N ALA A 70 13.23 -5.49 11.82
CA ALA A 70 13.35 -5.81 13.24
C ALA A 70 12.63 -7.11 13.64
N ALA A 71 11.67 -7.59 12.84
CA ALA A 71 10.85 -8.76 13.13
C ALA A 71 11.46 -10.09 12.62
N VAL A 72 12.52 -10.03 11.81
CA VAL A 72 13.14 -11.22 11.22
C VAL A 72 14.46 -11.59 11.91
N GLU A 73 14.88 -12.84 11.74
CA GLU A 73 16.16 -13.32 12.26
C GLU A 73 17.35 -12.61 11.60
N PRO A 74 18.50 -12.50 12.28
CA PRO A 74 19.74 -11.91 11.75
C PRO A 74 20.45 -12.85 10.76
N ILE A 75 19.71 -13.31 9.75
CA ILE A 75 20.20 -14.17 8.66
C ILE A 75 19.91 -13.43 7.36
N ASP A 76 20.93 -13.25 6.53
CA ASP A 76 20.91 -12.40 5.33
C ASP A 76 19.69 -12.62 4.44
N LYS A 77 19.27 -13.88 4.28
CA LYS A 77 18.10 -14.20 3.44
C LYS A 77 16.83 -13.47 3.89
N TRP A 78 16.64 -13.20 5.19
CA TRP A 78 15.43 -12.58 5.68
C TRP A 78 15.45 -11.05 5.61
N TRP A 79 16.53 -10.42 6.05
CA TRP A 79 16.53 -8.97 6.25
C TRP A 79 17.05 -8.20 5.03
N VAL A 80 17.91 -8.79 4.20
CA VAL A 80 18.48 -8.11 3.01
C VAL A 80 17.40 -7.69 2.01
N PRO A 81 16.41 -8.52 1.64
CA PRO A 81 15.29 -8.09 0.78
C PRO A 81 14.54 -6.87 1.30
N LEU A 82 14.26 -6.86 2.61
CA LEU A 82 13.51 -5.80 3.28
C LEU A 82 14.31 -4.50 3.33
N VAL A 83 15.63 -4.60 3.53
CA VAL A 83 16.54 -3.44 3.47
C VAL A 83 16.73 -2.93 2.05
N ASP A 84 16.74 -3.80 1.02
CA ASP A 84 16.79 -3.35 -0.38
C ASP A 84 15.56 -2.52 -0.73
N ASN A 85 14.37 -2.96 -0.31
CA ASN A 85 13.13 -2.20 -0.43
C ASN A 85 13.22 -0.86 0.32
N LEU A 86 13.67 -0.88 1.59
CA LEU A 86 13.85 0.34 2.38
C LEU A 86 14.86 1.31 1.75
N TRP A 87 15.90 0.79 1.10
CA TRP A 87 16.89 1.60 0.40
C TRP A 87 16.30 2.26 -0.84
N ASP A 88 15.43 1.58 -1.58
CA ASP A 88 14.69 2.16 -2.70
C ASP A 88 13.72 3.26 -2.27
N GLU A 89 13.01 3.08 -1.15
CA GLU A 89 12.20 4.15 -0.53
C GLU A 89 13.01 5.41 -0.21
N GLY A 90 14.25 5.20 0.28
CA GLY A 90 15.24 6.24 0.50
C GLY A 90 15.92 6.77 -0.76
N GLY A 91 15.40 6.47 -1.96
CA GLY A 91 15.94 6.86 -3.25
C GLY A 91 17.38 6.37 -3.47
N ARG A 92 17.76 5.27 -2.83
CA ARG A 92 19.13 4.74 -2.75
C ARG A 92 20.17 5.79 -2.34
N GLY A 93 19.80 6.68 -1.41
CA GLY A 93 20.65 7.76 -0.94
C GLY A 93 20.74 8.97 -1.88
N ASN A 94 20.00 8.99 -3.00
CA ASN A 94 19.88 10.13 -3.89
C ASN A 94 18.68 11.01 -3.47
N PRO A 95 18.89 12.24 -2.95
CA PRO A 95 17.80 13.12 -2.52
C PRO A 95 16.86 13.60 -3.63
N LYS A 96 17.17 13.32 -4.90
CA LYS A 96 16.27 13.58 -6.03
C LYS A 96 15.30 12.42 -6.29
N ALA A 97 15.58 11.25 -5.74
CA ALA A 97 14.83 10.02 -5.95
C ALA A 97 14.04 9.57 -4.71
N TYR A 98 14.04 10.35 -3.62
CA TYR A 98 13.24 10.04 -2.44
C TYR A 98 11.76 9.89 -2.81
N HIS A 99 11.13 8.80 -2.39
CA HIS A 99 9.71 8.54 -2.68
C HIS A 99 8.82 9.66 -2.12
N SER A 100 9.14 10.19 -0.93
CA SER A 100 8.44 11.34 -0.34
C SER A 100 8.52 12.61 -1.20
N LYS A 101 9.65 12.84 -1.87
CA LYS A 101 9.83 13.96 -2.79
C LYS A 101 9.08 13.76 -4.10
N LEU A 102 9.04 12.53 -4.59
CA LEU A 102 8.23 12.20 -5.76
C LEU A 102 6.73 12.34 -5.44
N TYR A 103 6.29 11.92 -4.26
CA TYR A 103 4.92 12.11 -3.82
C TYR A 103 4.56 13.59 -3.64
N ARG A 104 5.52 14.42 -3.20
CA ARG A 104 5.33 15.87 -3.11
C ARG A 104 4.92 16.50 -4.45
N THR A 105 5.43 16.04 -5.58
CA THR A 105 5.03 16.60 -6.88
C THR A 105 3.56 16.30 -7.21
N PHE A 106 3.05 15.14 -6.78
CA PHE A 106 1.63 14.83 -6.86
C PHE A 106 0.82 15.75 -5.93
N LEU A 107 1.24 15.93 -4.68
CA LEU A 107 0.58 16.85 -3.73
C LEU A 107 0.51 18.29 -4.26
N GLU A 108 1.60 18.83 -4.79
CA GLU A 108 1.64 20.18 -5.35
C GLU A 108 0.66 20.36 -6.53
N SER A 109 0.41 19.30 -7.30
CA SER A 109 -0.57 19.31 -8.39
C SER A 109 -2.02 19.06 -7.94
N ALA A 110 -2.22 18.24 -6.90
CA ALA A 110 -3.54 17.82 -6.45
C ALA A 110 -4.14 18.76 -5.39
N ALA A 111 -3.30 19.36 -4.54
CA ALA A 111 -3.65 20.21 -3.40
C ALA A 111 -2.79 21.50 -3.37
N PRO A 112 -2.81 22.33 -4.43
CA PRO A 112 -1.93 23.51 -4.55
C PRO A 112 -2.19 24.59 -3.49
N ASP A 113 -3.34 24.52 -2.81
CA ASP A 113 -3.74 25.42 -1.72
C ASP A 113 -3.15 25.03 -0.37
N VAL A 114 -2.55 23.84 -0.24
CA VAL A 114 -1.97 23.34 1.02
C VAL A 114 -0.48 23.61 1.05
N PHE A 115 -0.01 24.23 2.13
CA PHE A 115 1.42 24.39 2.37
C PHE A 115 2.09 23.02 2.56
N ILE A 116 3.23 22.81 1.90
CA ILE A 116 4.04 21.60 2.04
C ILE A 116 5.43 22.04 2.50
N SER A 117 5.89 21.51 3.63
CA SER A 117 7.20 21.83 4.20
C SER A 117 8.35 21.34 3.32
N ASP A 118 9.56 21.82 3.60
CA ASP A 118 10.76 21.32 2.93
C ASP A 118 10.96 19.81 3.14
N GLU A 119 10.54 19.28 4.29
CA GLU A 119 10.47 17.84 4.61
C GLU A 119 9.30 17.08 3.94
N HIS A 120 8.63 17.70 2.96
CA HIS A 120 7.58 17.07 2.14
C HIS A 120 6.32 16.70 2.94
N ILE A 121 6.05 17.44 4.02
CA ILE A 121 4.90 17.23 4.90
C ILE A 121 3.83 18.28 4.58
N PRO A 122 2.63 17.89 4.12
CA PRO A 122 1.53 18.83 3.98
C PRO A 122 1.06 19.31 5.35
N ASP A 123 0.71 20.59 5.47
CA ASP A 123 -0.01 21.14 6.62
C ASP A 123 -1.47 20.70 6.58
N TYR A 124 -1.69 19.43 6.91
CA TYR A 124 -2.99 18.77 6.89
C TYR A 124 -3.06 17.71 7.99
N PRO A 125 -4.18 17.61 8.73
CA PRO A 125 -4.30 16.63 9.79
C PRO A 125 -4.19 15.20 9.24
N VAL A 126 -3.54 14.33 10.00
CA VAL A 126 -3.45 12.91 9.66
C VAL A 126 -4.83 12.28 9.80
N ALA A 127 -5.38 11.83 8.67
CA ALA A 127 -6.69 11.22 8.67
C ALA A 127 -6.68 9.84 9.36
N PRO A 128 -7.76 9.48 10.12
CA PRO A 128 -7.83 8.21 10.82
C PRO A 128 -7.59 6.95 9.96
N PRO A 129 -8.08 6.84 8.71
CA PRO A 129 -7.81 5.66 7.88
C PRO A 129 -6.30 5.43 7.64
N ALA A 130 -5.56 6.47 7.26
CA ALA A 130 -4.12 6.36 7.00
C ALA A 130 -3.34 6.00 8.28
N LYS A 131 -3.69 6.62 9.42
CA LYS A 131 -3.07 6.30 10.70
C LYS A 131 -3.33 4.85 11.11
N ARG A 132 -4.58 4.39 10.99
CA ARG A 132 -4.95 3.02 11.36
C ARG A 132 -4.21 1.99 10.51
N ALA A 133 -4.12 2.19 9.20
CA ALA A 133 -3.41 1.27 8.30
C ALA A 133 -1.94 1.10 8.71
N VAL A 134 -1.23 2.22 8.88
CA VAL A 134 0.19 2.23 9.30
C VAL A 134 0.36 1.59 10.68
N ASP A 135 -0.47 1.97 11.65
CA ASP A 135 -0.35 1.44 13.01
C ASP A 135 -0.68 -0.07 13.05
N THR A 136 -1.66 -0.54 12.27
CA THR A 136 -2.02 -1.96 12.19
C THR A 136 -0.86 -2.78 11.63
N PHE A 137 -0.23 -2.30 10.56
CA PHE A 137 0.91 -2.98 9.95
C PHE A 137 2.09 -3.05 10.93
N ILE A 138 2.47 -1.92 11.54
CA ILE A 138 3.58 -1.88 12.51
C ILE A 138 3.30 -2.78 13.72
N ARG A 139 2.08 -2.74 14.29
CA ARG A 139 1.72 -3.58 15.45
C ARG A 139 1.73 -5.07 15.12
N PHE A 140 1.33 -5.44 13.90
CA PHE A 140 1.44 -6.81 13.43
C PHE A 140 2.90 -7.26 13.41
N LEU A 141 3.77 -6.47 12.76
CA LEU A 141 5.21 -6.79 12.62
C LEU A 141 5.92 -6.88 13.97
N GLN A 142 5.56 -6.06 14.97
CA GLN A 142 6.13 -6.12 16.32
C GLN A 142 5.97 -7.48 17.02
N ASN A 143 4.99 -8.29 16.60
CA ASN A 143 4.69 -9.59 17.22
C ASN A 143 4.81 -10.76 16.22
N ALA A 144 5.21 -10.48 14.98
CA ALA A 144 5.28 -11.46 13.91
C ALA A 144 6.50 -12.37 14.08
N THR A 145 6.36 -13.64 13.70
CA THR A 145 7.50 -14.50 13.38
C THR A 145 8.19 -14.01 12.09
N PRO A 146 9.43 -14.44 11.82
CA PRO A 146 10.12 -14.09 10.57
C PRO A 146 9.32 -14.44 9.31
N LEU A 147 8.64 -15.61 9.32
CA LEU A 147 7.81 -16.06 8.22
C LEU A 147 6.58 -15.16 8.03
N GLU A 148 5.89 -14.81 9.11
CA GLU A 148 4.73 -13.92 9.07
C GLU A 148 5.12 -12.50 8.65
N ALA A 149 6.27 -11.99 9.10
CA ALA A 149 6.77 -10.68 8.70
C ALA A 149 7.07 -10.63 7.20
N MET A 150 7.75 -11.65 6.67
CA MET A 150 8.05 -11.76 5.24
C MET A 150 6.76 -11.90 4.41
N ALA A 151 5.79 -12.70 4.87
CA ALA A 151 4.51 -12.85 4.20
C ALA A 151 3.65 -11.57 4.26
N ALA A 152 3.68 -10.84 5.37
CA ALA A 152 2.98 -9.58 5.54
C ALA A 152 3.47 -8.49 4.59
N VAL A 153 4.79 -8.36 4.41
CA VAL A 153 5.36 -7.42 3.42
C VAL A 153 5.13 -7.95 2.01
N GLY A 154 5.58 -9.18 1.72
CA GLY A 154 5.53 -9.76 0.39
C GLY A 154 4.11 -9.87 -0.17
N LEU A 155 3.21 -10.61 0.51
CA LEU A 155 1.85 -10.83 0.01
C LEU A 155 0.87 -9.72 0.41
N GLY A 156 1.09 -9.12 1.58
CA GLY A 156 0.15 -8.15 2.15
C GLY A 156 0.27 -6.74 1.59
N SER A 157 1.39 -6.43 0.92
CA SER A 157 1.69 -5.10 0.35
C SER A 157 2.27 -5.23 -1.07
N GLU A 158 3.44 -5.87 -1.21
CA GLU A 158 4.25 -5.82 -2.44
C GLU A 158 3.61 -6.56 -3.63
N LEU A 159 2.96 -7.71 -3.39
CA LEU A 159 2.37 -8.57 -4.41
C LEU A 159 1.47 -7.82 -5.40
N PHE A 160 0.69 -6.87 -4.90
CA PHE A 160 -0.30 -6.14 -5.68
C PHE A 160 -0.01 -4.64 -5.79
N ALA A 161 1.04 -4.13 -5.14
CA ALA A 161 1.37 -2.71 -5.11
C ALA A 161 1.54 -2.14 -6.52
N GLY A 162 2.30 -2.82 -7.39
CA GLY A 162 2.49 -2.40 -8.79
C GLY A 162 1.18 -2.28 -9.58
N GLU A 163 0.28 -3.26 -9.44
CA GLU A 163 -1.03 -3.24 -10.12
C GLU A 163 -1.92 -2.12 -9.56
N VAL A 164 -2.05 -2.02 -8.24
CA VAL A 164 -2.92 -1.03 -7.59
C VAL A 164 -2.41 0.39 -7.85
N MET A 165 -1.11 0.66 -7.72
CA MET A 165 -0.54 1.97 -8.02
C MET A 165 -0.65 2.32 -9.50
N GLY A 166 -0.47 1.36 -10.40
CA GLY A 166 -0.68 1.54 -11.84
C GLY A 166 -2.12 1.91 -12.18
N LEU A 167 -3.09 1.25 -11.56
CA LEU A 167 -4.51 1.58 -11.71
C LEU A 167 -4.85 2.97 -11.15
N ILE A 168 -4.27 3.35 -10.00
CA ILE A 168 -4.41 4.71 -9.45
C ILE A 168 -3.85 5.73 -10.43
N GLY A 169 -2.63 5.52 -10.94
CA GLY A 169 -2.00 6.40 -11.92
C GLY A 169 -2.86 6.58 -13.17
N LYS A 170 -3.37 5.47 -13.73
CA LYS A 170 -4.30 5.47 -14.87
C LYS A 170 -5.59 6.23 -14.56
N GLY A 171 -6.19 5.99 -13.39
CA GLY A 171 -7.43 6.66 -12.98
C GLY A 171 -7.24 8.16 -12.80
N LEU A 172 -6.14 8.60 -12.20
CA LEU A 172 -5.81 10.02 -12.03
C LEU A 172 -5.56 10.75 -13.37
N GLN A 173 -5.27 10.03 -14.46
CA GLN A 173 -5.18 10.61 -15.80
C GLN A 173 -6.54 10.85 -16.48
N HIS A 174 -7.65 10.42 -15.85
CA HIS A 174 -8.97 10.60 -16.42
C HIS A 174 -9.25 12.09 -16.76
N PRO A 175 -9.81 12.41 -17.94
CA PRO A 175 -10.01 13.80 -18.38
C PRO A 175 -10.78 14.67 -17.39
N ASN A 176 -11.72 14.09 -16.64
CA ASN A 176 -12.52 14.81 -15.64
C ASN A 176 -11.69 15.43 -14.50
N TYR A 177 -10.60 14.78 -14.08
CA TYR A 177 -9.74 15.28 -12.99
C TYR A 177 -8.70 16.28 -13.48
N ASN A 178 -8.58 16.44 -14.80
CA ASN A 178 -7.50 17.17 -15.46
C ASN A 178 -8.01 18.37 -16.28
N LYS A 179 -9.21 18.88 -15.94
CA LYS A 179 -9.89 19.99 -16.64
C LYS A 179 -9.29 21.34 -16.26
N THR A 180 -9.16 21.61 -14.97
CA THR A 180 -8.64 22.91 -14.48
C THR A 180 -7.12 22.91 -14.35
N ARG A 181 -6.54 21.79 -13.93
CA ARG A 181 -5.09 21.60 -13.75
C ARG A 181 -4.68 20.18 -14.11
N LYS A 182 -3.43 19.99 -14.49
CA LYS A 182 -2.88 18.64 -14.76
C LYS A 182 -2.32 18.05 -13.48
N LEU A 183 -2.77 16.84 -13.14
CA LEU A 183 -2.21 16.07 -12.03
C LEU A 183 -0.87 15.47 -12.45
N ASN A 184 0.13 15.60 -11.58
CA ASN A 184 1.40 14.93 -11.73
C ASN A 184 1.28 13.50 -11.20
N VAL A 185 1.13 12.54 -12.11
CA VAL A 185 0.95 11.12 -11.75
C VAL A 185 2.24 10.32 -11.75
N THR A 186 3.41 10.96 -11.85
CA THR A 186 4.70 10.25 -11.99
C THR A 186 4.95 9.31 -10.81
N PHE A 187 4.63 9.71 -9.58
CA PHE A 187 4.72 8.83 -8.41
C PHE A 187 4.05 7.48 -8.66
N TRP A 188 2.80 7.47 -9.11
CA TRP A 188 2.02 6.24 -9.30
C TRP A 188 2.56 5.35 -10.43
N LEU A 189 2.99 5.96 -11.54
CA LEU A 189 3.41 5.22 -12.73
C LEU A 189 4.79 4.57 -12.56
N VAL A 190 5.72 5.20 -11.84
CA VAL A 190 7.06 4.60 -11.68
C VAL A 190 7.05 3.34 -10.81
N HIS A 191 6.13 3.25 -9.84
CA HIS A 191 5.97 2.08 -8.99
C HIS A 191 5.42 0.89 -9.80
N ALA A 192 4.49 1.14 -10.74
CA ALA A 192 3.94 0.10 -11.61
C ALA A 192 5.00 -0.57 -12.51
N ASP A 193 5.98 0.20 -13.00
CA ASP A 193 6.89 -0.27 -14.04
C ASP A 193 8.24 -0.80 -13.52
N THR A 194 8.72 -0.34 -12.35
CA THR A 194 10.17 -0.42 -12.05
C THR A 194 10.54 -1.04 -10.71
N HIS A 195 9.81 -0.75 -9.62
CA HIS A 195 10.24 -1.09 -8.26
C HIS A 195 9.48 -2.29 -7.69
N GLU A 196 8.15 -2.26 -7.78
CA GLU A 196 7.27 -3.22 -7.10
C GLU A 196 7.45 -4.68 -7.56
N PRO A 197 7.60 -5.00 -8.87
CA PRO A 197 7.79 -6.40 -9.29
C PRO A 197 9.05 -7.05 -8.70
N ARG A 198 10.10 -6.26 -8.45
CA ARG A 198 11.36 -6.75 -7.85
C ARG A 198 11.18 -7.00 -6.35
N HIS A 199 10.59 -6.07 -5.61
CA HIS A 199 10.43 -6.19 -4.16
C HIS A 199 9.56 -7.38 -3.78
N TYR A 200 8.47 -7.60 -4.52
CA TYR A 200 7.69 -8.81 -4.35
C TYR A 200 8.50 -10.08 -4.65
N GLN A 201 9.23 -10.10 -5.78
CA GLN A 201 10.02 -11.27 -6.16
C GLN A 201 11.05 -11.66 -5.09
N LEU A 202 11.73 -10.68 -4.48
CA LEU A 202 12.70 -10.95 -3.41
C LEU A 202 12.04 -11.58 -2.17
N CYS A 203 10.82 -11.19 -1.83
CA CYS A 203 10.06 -11.83 -0.75
C CYS A 203 9.60 -13.25 -1.17
N LYS A 204 9.09 -13.37 -2.39
CA LYS A 204 8.61 -14.63 -2.97
C LYS A 204 9.70 -15.70 -2.98
N ASP A 205 10.94 -15.35 -3.35
CA ASP A 205 12.08 -16.27 -3.41
C ASP A 205 12.31 -17.02 -2.08
N ILE A 206 11.92 -16.43 -0.95
CA ILE A 206 12.00 -17.04 0.38
C ILE A 206 10.72 -17.81 0.71
N LEU A 207 9.57 -17.22 0.45
CA LEU A 207 8.28 -17.79 0.83
C LEU A 207 7.97 -19.10 0.09
N VAL A 208 8.43 -19.25 -1.16
CA VAL A 208 8.25 -20.48 -1.95
C VAL A 208 9.04 -21.69 -1.42
N GLU A 209 10.03 -21.47 -0.53
CA GLU A 209 10.77 -22.54 0.12
C GLU A 209 9.86 -23.36 1.07
N TYR A 210 8.79 -22.75 1.58
CA TYR A 210 7.87 -23.35 2.56
C TYR A 210 6.76 -24.14 1.87
N LYS A 211 6.74 -25.45 2.11
CA LYS A 211 5.81 -26.39 1.47
C LYS A 211 4.88 -27.11 2.45
N ASP A 212 5.13 -26.97 3.75
CA ASP A 212 4.25 -27.54 4.76
C ASP A 212 2.90 -26.79 4.72
N PRO A 213 1.76 -27.50 4.61
CA PRO A 213 0.43 -26.88 4.65
C PRO A 213 0.21 -25.94 5.84
N ALA A 214 0.80 -26.21 7.00
CA ALA A 214 0.71 -25.33 8.16
C ALA A 214 1.45 -23.99 7.94
N ASP A 215 2.61 -24.02 7.27
CA ASP A 215 3.35 -22.81 6.94
C ASP A 215 2.66 -22.02 5.83
N LEU A 216 2.16 -22.70 4.79
CA LEU A 216 1.35 -22.06 3.74
C LEU A 216 0.11 -21.37 4.33
N GLN A 217 -0.54 -22.02 5.30
CA GLN A 217 -1.67 -21.43 6.01
C GLN A 217 -1.27 -20.17 6.83
N ARG A 218 -0.09 -20.16 7.47
CA ARG A 218 0.43 -18.99 8.19
C ARG A 218 0.77 -17.84 7.23
N ILE A 219 1.45 -18.16 6.13
CA ILE A 219 1.79 -17.21 5.06
C ILE A 219 0.51 -16.53 4.54
N TYR A 220 -0.52 -17.32 4.22
CA TYR A 220 -1.82 -16.80 3.80
C TYR A 220 -2.42 -15.87 4.85
N GLN A 221 -2.46 -16.29 6.12
CA GLN A 221 -3.09 -15.52 7.20
C GLN A 221 -2.39 -14.17 7.42
N ALA A 222 -1.06 -14.14 7.43
CA ALA A 222 -0.29 -12.92 7.56
C ALA A 222 -0.50 -11.98 6.36
N GLY A 223 -0.37 -12.51 5.14
CA GLY A 223 -0.54 -11.75 3.90
C GLY A 223 -1.94 -11.17 3.77
N VAL A 224 -2.98 -12.01 3.93
CA VAL A 224 -4.37 -11.56 3.80
C VAL A 224 -4.78 -10.58 4.89
N TYR A 225 -4.26 -10.73 6.12
CA TYR A 225 -4.55 -9.79 7.21
C TYR A 225 -4.09 -8.37 6.86
N ILE A 226 -2.86 -8.22 6.37
CA ILE A 226 -2.32 -6.92 5.98
C ILE A 226 -3.01 -6.40 4.70
N ALA A 227 -3.22 -7.24 3.69
CA ALA A 227 -3.94 -6.83 2.48
C ALA A 227 -5.37 -6.33 2.78
N MET A 228 -6.07 -6.93 3.76
CA MET A 228 -7.39 -6.45 4.19
C MET A 228 -7.32 -5.17 5.01
N SER A 229 -6.25 -4.95 5.78
CA SER A 229 -6.00 -3.65 6.41
C SER A 229 -5.79 -2.55 5.35
N GLU A 230 -5.14 -2.85 4.22
CA GLU A 230 -5.05 -1.92 3.09
C GLU A 230 -6.39 -1.70 2.38
N ALA A 231 -7.21 -2.75 2.24
CA ALA A 231 -8.56 -2.60 1.71
C ALA A 231 -9.42 -1.66 2.58
N GLU A 232 -9.33 -1.79 3.90
CA GLU A 232 -9.99 -0.88 4.86
C GLU A 232 -9.45 0.56 4.76
N PHE A 233 -8.18 0.73 4.41
CA PHE A 233 -7.60 2.04 4.14
C PHE A 233 -8.27 2.71 2.93
N TYR A 234 -8.33 2.03 1.78
CA TYR A 234 -8.99 2.57 0.58
C TYR A 234 -10.48 2.83 0.78
N GLU A 235 -11.16 1.98 1.55
CA GLU A 235 -12.56 2.21 1.91
C GLU A 235 -12.72 3.46 2.80
N GLY A 236 -11.85 3.63 3.80
CA GLY A 236 -11.85 4.83 4.63
C GLY A 236 -11.49 6.11 3.87
N ILE A 237 -10.62 6.04 2.85
CA ILE A 237 -10.37 7.15 1.92
C ILE A 237 -11.67 7.50 1.18
N TYR A 238 -12.34 6.50 0.60
CA TYR A 238 -13.57 6.70 -0.14
C TYR A 238 -14.64 7.37 0.72
N GLU A 239 -14.88 6.88 1.94
CA GLU A 239 -15.86 7.47 2.86
C GLU A 239 -15.56 8.94 3.16
N ARG A 240 -14.29 9.29 3.39
CA ARG A 240 -13.88 10.69 3.62
C ARG A 240 -14.08 11.56 2.38
N MET A 241 -13.71 11.06 1.20
CA MET A 241 -13.95 11.78 -0.06
C MET A 241 -15.44 12.05 -0.26
N MET A 242 -16.31 11.09 0.02
CA MET A 242 -17.75 11.29 -0.12
C MET A 242 -18.30 12.31 0.88
N ALA A 243 -17.85 12.28 2.14
CA ALA A 243 -18.27 13.24 3.16
C ALA A 243 -17.88 14.69 2.85
N VAL A 244 -16.69 14.90 2.26
CA VAL A 244 -16.24 16.23 1.79
C VAL A 244 -17.20 16.79 0.72
N ALA A 245 -17.66 15.95 -0.21
CA ALA A 245 -18.63 16.37 -1.24
C ALA A 245 -19.99 16.77 -0.66
N GLU A 246 -20.35 16.26 0.53
CA GLU A 246 -21.58 16.59 1.24
C GLU A 246 -21.44 17.85 2.13
N GLY A 247 -20.29 18.52 2.12
CA GLY A 247 -20.01 19.70 2.94
C GLY A 247 -19.85 19.38 4.44
N GLN A 248 -19.68 18.11 4.80
CA GLN A 248 -19.44 17.68 6.17
C GLN A 248 -17.95 17.84 6.49
N ARG A 249 -17.60 18.80 7.36
CA ARG A 249 -16.24 18.87 7.93
C ARG A 249 -16.12 17.77 8.99
N ILE A 250 -15.24 16.79 8.75
CA ILE A 250 -14.88 15.70 9.69
C ILE A 250 -13.50 15.94 10.30
#